data_AF-A0A485M6C1-F1
#
_entry.id   AF-A0A485M6C1-F1
#
_cell.length_a   1.000
_cell.length_b   1.000
_cell.length_c   1.000
_cell.angle_alpha   90.00
_cell.angle_beta   90.00
_cell.angle_gamma   90.00
#
_symmetry.space_group_name_H-M   'P 1'
#
loop_
_entity.id
_entity.type
_entity.pdbx_description
1 polymer ?
#
loop_
_entity_poly.entity_id
_entity_poly.type
_entity_poly.pdbx_seq_one_letter_code
_entity_poly.pdbx_strand_id
1 'polypeptide(L)'
;MFKKLKKTLSLVRQETGKPLHAGEVYHLWETLTSSYNLISLVEIYMMNTEDKELHILLQGISKGTVLTRINRLEKILKEEGFTVPPRPSSKTLQGKPGAGQEVKLDDDEVIRNLAAWGHVLLMHDGRAIGAATRESVRKVFTDIVFDDMKAYSMVVNLGKKRQVFNPPPPATARSNSLNMSEVATIWDELGARHLSIMNLETYLANTNDPELIRVLKIGLKDVVLPQLERLENILKDEGFTVPARPVRRMGQGPPGKVSKIILSDAEVVQILLAAMQVYINLHITSFSVAYREDIRNMFKSFLSTEIEYLQKMMALASQRNAFNNPPVVSSKRG
;
A
#
# COMPACT_ATOMS: atom_id res chain seq x y z
N MET A 1 -41.22 5.63 -17.44
CA MET A 1 -40.32 6.80 -17.58
C MET A 1 -39.03 6.49 -16.80
N PHE A 2 -38.00 5.97 -17.47
CA PHE A 2 -36.78 5.47 -16.83
C PHE A 2 -35.83 6.62 -16.46
N LYS A 3 -35.54 6.79 -15.17
CA LYS A 3 -34.49 7.71 -14.68
C LYS A 3 -33.12 7.09 -14.95
N LYS A 4 -32.34 7.74 -15.82
CA LYS A 4 -30.91 7.44 -16.06
C LYS A 4 -30.09 7.70 -14.78
N LEU A 5 -29.49 6.65 -14.23
CA LEU A 5 -28.32 6.78 -13.34
C LEU A 5 -27.16 7.36 -14.16
N LYS A 6 -26.73 8.60 -13.83
CA LYS A 6 -25.40 9.09 -14.24
C LYS A 6 -24.36 8.38 -13.38
N LYS A 7 -23.66 7.39 -13.96
CA LYS A 7 -22.36 6.95 -13.47
C LYS A 7 -21.41 8.14 -13.55
N THR A 8 -21.07 8.74 -12.43
CA THR A 8 -19.90 9.61 -12.30
C THR A 8 -18.66 8.73 -12.32
N LEU A 9 -18.21 8.36 -13.53
CA LEU A 9 -16.81 8.01 -13.76
C LEU A 9 -16.01 9.28 -13.44
N SER A 10 -15.25 9.25 -12.35
CA SER A 10 -14.23 10.26 -12.07
C SER A 10 -13.19 10.21 -13.19
N LEU A 11 -13.40 11.00 -14.24
CA LEU A 11 -12.39 11.30 -15.24
C LEU A 11 -11.30 12.10 -14.53
N VAL A 12 -10.28 11.39 -14.02
CA VAL A 12 -9.01 12.02 -13.68
C VAL A 12 -8.50 12.66 -14.96
N ARG A 13 -8.45 13.99 -14.96
CA ARG A 13 -7.79 14.74 -16.03
C ARG A 13 -6.33 14.29 -16.01
N GLN A 14 -5.87 13.59 -17.05
CA GLN A 14 -4.44 13.36 -17.22
C GLN A 14 -3.78 14.74 -17.12
N GLU A 15 -2.82 14.90 -16.19
CA GLU A 15 -1.95 16.07 -16.17
C GLU A 15 -1.04 15.99 -17.41
N THR A 16 -1.61 16.20 -18.59
CA THR A 16 -0.91 16.17 -19.87
C THR A 16 0.07 17.35 -19.89
N GLY A 17 1.38 17.08 -19.84
CA GLY A 17 2.43 18.09 -20.02
C GLY A 17 3.52 18.11 -18.94
N LYS A 18 3.32 17.50 -17.76
CA LYS A 18 4.41 17.33 -16.78
C LYS A 18 5.15 16.02 -17.07
N PRO A 19 6.45 16.07 -17.41
CA PRO A 19 7.24 14.87 -17.64
C PRO A 19 7.43 14.09 -16.33
N LEU A 20 7.55 12.77 -16.45
CA LEU A 20 7.80 11.90 -15.30
C LEU A 20 9.22 12.11 -14.74
N HIS A 21 9.36 12.01 -13.42
CA HIS A 21 10.69 11.92 -12.82
C HIS A 21 11.23 10.48 -12.86
N ALA A 22 12.54 10.32 -12.71
CA ALA A 22 13.21 9.02 -12.79
C ALA A 22 12.57 7.95 -11.88
N GLY A 23 12.19 8.32 -10.65
CA GLY A 23 11.48 7.44 -9.73
C GLY A 23 10.13 6.93 -10.23
N GLU A 24 9.30 7.77 -10.85
CA GLU A 24 8.01 7.35 -11.43
C GLU A 24 8.21 6.37 -12.58
N VAL A 25 9.17 6.65 -13.46
CA VAL A 25 9.50 5.76 -14.58
C VAL A 25 9.99 4.41 -14.06
N TYR A 26 10.91 4.42 -13.09
CA TYR A 26 11.44 3.21 -12.47
C TYR A 26 10.32 2.36 -11.86
N HIS A 27 9.47 2.96 -11.03
CA HIS A 27 8.39 2.21 -10.38
C HIS A 27 7.36 1.68 -11.39
N LEU A 28 7.00 2.45 -12.42
CA LEU A 28 6.10 1.96 -13.49
C LEU A 28 6.70 0.77 -14.23
N TRP A 29 7.99 0.86 -14.56
CA TRP A 29 8.71 -0.20 -15.27
C TRP A 29 8.88 -1.45 -14.40
N GLU A 30 9.30 -1.30 -13.14
CA GLU A 30 9.51 -2.43 -12.22
C GLU A 30 8.19 -3.12 -11.86
N THR A 31 7.11 -2.35 -11.70
CA THR A 31 5.76 -2.89 -11.51
C THR A 31 5.30 -3.69 -12.73
N LEU A 32 5.64 -3.24 -13.95
CA LEU A 32 5.33 -3.98 -15.17
C LEU A 32 6.14 -5.28 -15.26
N THR A 33 7.44 -5.22 -14.99
CA THR A 33 8.33 -6.38 -14.99
C THR A 33 7.91 -7.43 -13.97
N SER A 34 7.61 -7.03 -12.74
CA SER A 34 7.09 -7.93 -11.70
C SER A 34 5.72 -8.51 -12.06
N SER A 35 4.86 -7.76 -12.76
CA SER A 35 3.59 -8.28 -13.28
C SER A 35 3.77 -9.38 -14.32
N TYR A 36 4.79 -9.29 -15.18
CA TYR A 36 5.14 -10.38 -16.12
C TYR A 36 5.68 -11.62 -15.41
N ASN A 37 6.48 -11.41 -14.38
CA ASN A 37 6.98 -12.51 -13.55
C ASN A 37 5.84 -13.21 -12.81
N LEU A 38 4.88 -12.44 -12.27
CA LEU A 38 3.68 -12.99 -11.65
C LEU A 38 2.87 -13.84 -12.64
N ILE A 39 2.63 -13.37 -13.87
CA ILE A 39 1.94 -14.15 -14.89
C ILE A 39 2.67 -15.46 -15.18
N SER A 40 3.99 -15.38 -15.39
CA SER A 40 4.79 -16.57 -15.68
C SER A 40 4.71 -17.59 -14.54
N LEU A 41 4.78 -17.11 -13.29
CA LEU A 41 4.66 -17.94 -12.09
C LEU A 41 3.28 -18.59 -11.96
N VAL A 42 2.23 -17.79 -12.11
CA VAL A 42 0.83 -18.26 -12.01
C VAL A 42 0.52 -19.28 -13.10
N GLU A 43 1.00 -19.08 -14.32
CA GLU A 43 0.84 -20.06 -15.40
C GLU A 43 1.61 -21.36 -15.12
N ILE A 44 2.80 -21.29 -14.52
CA ILE A 44 3.52 -22.49 -14.06
C ILE A 44 2.68 -23.24 -13.02
N TYR A 45 2.12 -22.53 -12.05
CA TYR A 45 1.26 -23.14 -11.03
C TYR A 45 -0.01 -23.75 -11.61
N MET A 46 -0.63 -23.10 -12.61
CA MET A 46 -1.79 -23.66 -13.33
C MET A 46 -1.45 -24.98 -14.02
N MET A 47 -0.20 -25.14 -14.47
CA MET A 47 0.30 -26.37 -15.09
C MET A 47 0.71 -27.43 -14.07
N ASN A 48 0.84 -27.10 -12.78
CA ASN A 48 1.22 -28.03 -11.71
C ASN A 48 0.02 -28.52 -10.88
N THR A 49 -1.14 -27.84 -10.94
CA THR A 49 -2.31 -28.18 -10.14
C THR A 49 -3.42 -28.85 -10.95
N GLU A 50 -4.05 -29.86 -10.37
CA GLU A 50 -5.31 -30.45 -10.84
C GLU A 50 -6.52 -30.02 -9.99
N ASP A 51 -6.28 -29.27 -8.90
CA ASP A 51 -7.32 -28.77 -8.02
C ASP A 51 -8.14 -27.67 -8.70
N LYS A 52 -9.45 -27.91 -8.84
CA LYS A 52 -10.35 -27.01 -9.56
C LYS A 52 -10.51 -25.64 -8.89
N GLU A 53 -10.55 -25.58 -7.56
CA GLU A 53 -10.73 -24.33 -6.81
C GLU A 53 -9.46 -23.47 -6.92
N LEU A 54 -8.28 -24.09 -6.75
CA LEU A 54 -6.99 -23.42 -6.93
C LEU A 54 -6.78 -22.98 -8.39
N HIS A 55 -7.15 -23.82 -9.35
CA HIS A 55 -7.06 -23.48 -10.77
C HIS A 55 -7.94 -22.27 -11.13
N ILE A 56 -9.16 -22.18 -10.60
CA ILE A 56 -10.04 -21.00 -10.78
C ILE A 56 -9.41 -19.75 -10.17
N LEU A 57 -8.83 -19.86 -8.97
CA LEU A 57 -8.14 -18.75 -8.31
C LEU A 57 -6.96 -18.25 -9.16
N LEU A 58 -6.10 -19.16 -9.64
CA LEU A 58 -4.96 -18.84 -10.50
C LEU A 58 -5.38 -18.17 -11.81
N GLN A 59 -6.44 -18.68 -12.47
CA GLN A 59 -7.00 -18.02 -13.65
C GLN A 59 -7.51 -16.60 -13.35
N GLY A 60 -8.13 -16.40 -12.18
CA GLY A 60 -8.58 -15.10 -11.71
C GLY A 60 -7.42 -14.13 -11.52
N ILE A 61 -6.35 -14.56 -10.84
CA ILE A 61 -5.13 -13.77 -10.64
C ILE A 61 -4.48 -13.42 -11.97
N SER A 62 -4.35 -14.38 -12.90
CA SER A 62 -3.75 -14.17 -14.21
C SER A 62 -4.53 -13.14 -15.03
N LYS A 63 -5.85 -13.33 -15.19
CA LYS A 63 -6.71 -12.38 -15.92
C LYS A 63 -6.73 -11.00 -15.26
N GLY A 64 -6.83 -10.96 -13.92
CA GLY A 64 -6.79 -9.73 -13.14
C GLY A 64 -5.50 -8.95 -13.34
N THR A 65 -4.35 -9.63 -13.29
CA THR A 65 -3.01 -9.05 -13.50
C THR A 65 -2.88 -8.44 -14.90
N VAL A 66 -3.36 -9.13 -15.94
CA VAL A 66 -3.35 -8.60 -17.31
C VAL A 66 -4.19 -7.32 -17.43
N LEU A 67 -5.40 -7.35 -16.87
CA LEU A 67 -6.37 -6.25 -17.02
C LEU A 67 -6.03 -5.02 -16.18
N THR A 68 -5.66 -5.22 -14.91
CA THR A 68 -5.50 -4.14 -13.93
C THR A 68 -4.07 -3.59 -13.89
N ARG A 69 -3.07 -4.41 -14.20
CA ARG A 69 -1.64 -4.05 -14.14
C ARG A 69 -1.05 -3.89 -15.54
N ILE A 70 -0.85 -5.00 -16.26
CA ILE A 70 -0.02 -5.04 -17.49
C ILE A 70 -0.51 -4.06 -18.55
N ASN A 71 -1.77 -4.16 -18.97
CA ASN A 71 -2.29 -3.33 -20.07
C ASN A 71 -2.23 -1.82 -19.73
N ARG A 72 -2.47 -1.49 -18.46
CA ARG A 72 -2.45 -0.10 -17.98
C ARG A 72 -1.02 0.45 -17.92
N LEU A 73 -0.08 -0.31 -17.36
CA LEU A 73 1.32 0.10 -17.21
C LEU A 73 2.02 0.20 -18.56
N GLU A 74 1.82 -0.76 -19.46
CA GLU A 74 2.36 -0.70 -20.82
C GLU A 74 1.88 0.56 -21.55
N LYS A 75 0.58 0.87 -21.44
CA LYS A 75 0.00 2.05 -22.07
C LYS A 75 0.67 3.32 -21.57
N ILE A 76 0.79 3.49 -20.25
CA ILE A 76 1.41 4.66 -19.64
C ILE A 76 2.86 4.81 -20.09
N LEU A 77 3.68 3.74 -19.98
CA LEU A 77 5.08 3.79 -20.37
C LEU A 77 5.24 4.12 -21.86
N LYS A 78 4.43 3.52 -22.75
CA LYS A 78 4.45 3.81 -24.20
C LYS A 78 4.02 5.25 -24.51
N GLU A 79 2.99 5.77 -23.86
CA GLU A 79 2.51 7.15 -24.04
C GLU A 79 3.56 8.19 -23.62
N GLU A 80 4.28 7.91 -22.53
CA GLU A 80 5.43 8.68 -22.03
C GLU A 80 6.71 8.43 -22.86
N GLY A 81 6.65 7.52 -23.83
CA GLY A 81 7.71 7.24 -24.81
C GLY A 81 8.80 6.28 -24.33
N PHE A 82 8.59 5.56 -23.24
CA PHE A 82 9.53 4.55 -22.76
C PHE A 82 9.28 3.20 -23.43
N THR A 83 10.36 2.45 -23.63
CA THR A 83 10.26 1.06 -24.06
C THR A 83 9.70 0.22 -22.90
N VAL A 84 8.88 -0.77 -23.25
CA VAL A 84 8.39 -1.76 -22.30
C VAL A 84 9.21 -3.04 -22.43
N PRO A 85 9.42 -3.79 -21.34
CA PRO A 85 10.06 -5.09 -21.43
C PRO A 85 9.21 -6.03 -22.31
N PRO A 86 9.84 -6.99 -23.01
CA PRO A 86 9.10 -7.96 -23.82
C PRO A 86 8.21 -8.83 -22.91
N ARG A 87 6.98 -9.11 -23.36
CA ARG A 87 6.10 -10.03 -22.65
C ARG A 87 6.71 -11.46 -22.68
N PRO A 88 6.74 -12.20 -21.56
CA PRO A 88 7.22 -13.57 -21.56
C PRO A 88 6.28 -14.49 -22.36
N SER A 89 6.84 -15.54 -22.96
CA SER A 89 6.05 -16.57 -23.63
C SER A 89 5.19 -17.35 -22.63
N SER A 90 3.92 -17.56 -22.97
CA SER A 90 2.97 -18.28 -22.11
C SER A 90 3.44 -19.70 -21.81
N LYS A 91 3.26 -20.13 -20.56
CA LYS A 91 3.62 -21.47 -20.08
C LYS A 91 2.48 -22.47 -20.22
N THR A 92 1.25 -21.99 -20.42
CA THR A 92 0.06 -22.85 -20.53
C THR A 92 -0.06 -23.59 -21.87
N LEU A 93 0.78 -23.24 -22.85
CA LEU A 93 0.81 -23.88 -24.18
C LEU A 93 1.73 -25.12 -24.25
N GLN A 94 2.35 -25.53 -23.14
CA GLN A 94 3.39 -26.56 -23.11
C GLN A 94 2.87 -27.99 -22.90
N GLY A 95 1.55 -28.21 -22.94
CA GLY A 95 0.93 -29.53 -22.78
C GLY A 95 -0.32 -29.49 -21.91
N LYS A 96 -0.71 -30.64 -21.35
CA LYS A 96 -1.77 -30.71 -20.34
C LYS A 96 -1.16 -30.42 -18.95
N PRO A 97 -1.89 -29.75 -18.03
CA PRO A 97 -1.47 -29.63 -16.63
C PRO A 97 -1.08 -31.00 -16.05
N GLY A 98 0.03 -31.06 -15.30
CA GLY A 98 0.53 -32.25 -14.60
C GLY A 98 1.31 -33.27 -15.45
N ALA A 99 1.41 -33.08 -16.77
CA ALA A 99 2.08 -34.03 -17.68
C ALA A 99 3.59 -33.78 -17.79
N GLY A 100 4.41 -34.82 -17.60
CA GLY A 100 5.85 -34.82 -17.93
C GLY A 100 6.76 -34.05 -16.98
N GLN A 101 6.28 -33.68 -15.78
CA GLN A 101 7.12 -33.06 -14.75
C GLN A 101 7.68 -34.13 -13.79
N GLU A 102 9.01 -34.21 -13.71
CA GLU A 102 9.71 -35.07 -12.75
C GLU A 102 9.60 -34.55 -11.31
N VAL A 103 9.34 -33.25 -11.14
CA VAL A 103 9.10 -32.58 -9.84
C VAL A 103 7.77 -31.83 -9.92
N LYS A 104 6.83 -32.18 -9.04
CA LYS A 104 5.53 -31.51 -8.91
C LYS A 104 5.54 -30.65 -7.65
N LEU A 105 5.13 -29.39 -7.77
CA LEU A 105 4.77 -28.58 -6.61
C LEU A 105 3.41 -29.02 -6.10
N ASP A 106 3.29 -29.22 -4.79
CA ASP A 106 1.97 -29.51 -4.22
C ASP A 106 1.11 -28.25 -4.11
N ASP A 107 -0.21 -28.42 -4.01
CA ASP A 107 -1.16 -27.31 -3.99
C ASP A 107 -0.97 -26.38 -2.78
N ASP A 108 -0.52 -26.91 -1.65
CA ASP A 108 -0.28 -26.15 -0.44
C ASP A 108 1.00 -25.31 -0.58
N GLU A 109 2.04 -25.82 -1.23
CA GLU A 109 3.25 -25.10 -1.62
C GLU A 109 2.91 -23.96 -2.58
N VAL A 110 2.03 -24.21 -3.57
CA VAL A 110 1.54 -23.17 -4.47
C VAL A 110 0.83 -22.07 -3.69
N ILE A 111 -0.08 -22.41 -2.77
CA ILE A 111 -0.81 -21.43 -1.95
C ILE A 111 0.15 -20.62 -1.05
N ARG A 112 1.11 -21.28 -0.39
CA ARG A 112 2.14 -20.59 0.42
C ARG A 112 2.96 -19.63 -0.41
N ASN A 113 3.42 -20.07 -1.59
CA ASN A 113 4.22 -19.24 -2.48
C ASN A 113 3.41 -18.06 -3.04
N LEU A 114 2.14 -18.24 -3.40
CA LEU A 114 1.26 -17.15 -3.83
C LEU A 114 1.09 -16.10 -2.72
N ALA A 115 0.91 -16.53 -1.47
CA ALA A 115 0.81 -15.61 -0.34
C ALA A 115 2.13 -14.84 -0.14
N ALA A 116 3.28 -15.51 -0.22
CA ALA A 116 4.59 -14.86 -0.13
C ALA A 116 4.80 -13.83 -1.25
N TRP A 117 4.50 -14.20 -2.51
CA TRP A 117 4.59 -13.29 -3.65
C TRP A 117 3.64 -12.10 -3.55
N GLY A 118 2.40 -12.34 -3.11
CA GLY A 118 1.43 -11.28 -2.91
C GLY A 118 1.90 -10.23 -1.89
N HIS A 119 2.53 -10.66 -0.79
CA HIS A 119 3.13 -9.75 0.17
C HIS A 119 4.26 -8.90 -0.47
N VAL A 120 5.18 -9.53 -1.21
CA VAL A 120 6.27 -8.82 -1.89
C VAL A 120 5.75 -7.77 -2.88
N LEU A 121 4.75 -8.12 -3.67
CA LEU A 121 4.13 -7.21 -4.66
C LEU A 121 3.43 -6.03 -3.98
N LEU A 122 2.62 -6.29 -2.94
CA LEU A 122 1.97 -5.23 -2.18
C LEU A 122 2.98 -4.23 -1.61
N MET A 123 4.10 -4.72 -1.07
CA MET A 123 5.17 -3.87 -0.56
C MET A 123 5.90 -3.10 -1.66
N HIS A 124 6.06 -3.69 -2.85
CA HIS A 124 6.65 -2.98 -3.98
C HIS A 124 5.75 -1.84 -4.45
N ASP A 125 4.48 -2.13 -4.70
CA ASP A 125 3.50 -1.17 -5.22
C ASP A 125 3.14 -0.09 -4.19
N GLY A 126 3.14 -0.43 -2.90
CA GLY A 126 3.00 0.52 -1.79
C GLY A 126 4.07 1.60 -1.78
N ARG A 127 5.35 1.22 -1.99
CA ARG A 127 6.44 2.18 -2.11
C ARG A 127 6.23 3.13 -3.30
N ALA A 128 5.72 2.61 -4.41
CA ALA A 128 5.45 3.40 -5.61
C ALA A 128 4.37 4.48 -5.39
N ILE A 129 3.37 4.24 -4.53
CA ILE A 129 2.38 5.26 -4.12
C ILE A 129 3.08 6.46 -3.47
N GLY A 130 3.99 6.18 -2.53
CA GLY A 130 4.71 7.20 -1.78
C GLY A 130 5.74 7.98 -2.61
N ALA A 131 6.36 7.32 -3.59
CA ALA A 131 7.37 7.90 -4.46
C ALA A 131 6.79 8.74 -5.61
N ALA A 132 5.53 8.51 -6.01
CA ALA A 132 4.90 9.20 -7.13
C ALA A 132 4.36 10.58 -6.72
N THR A 133 4.97 11.65 -7.26
CA THR A 133 4.49 13.02 -7.02
C THR A 133 3.34 13.40 -7.96
N ARG A 134 3.35 12.91 -9.20
CA ARG A 134 2.25 13.07 -10.16
C ARG A 134 1.03 12.27 -9.70
N GLU A 135 -0.10 12.96 -9.56
CA GLU A 135 -1.33 12.37 -9.02
C GLU A 135 -1.85 11.21 -9.87
N SER A 136 -1.80 11.36 -11.20
CA SER A 136 -2.27 10.30 -12.11
C SER A 136 -1.47 9.01 -11.98
N VAL A 137 -0.16 9.10 -11.73
CA VAL A 137 0.73 7.94 -11.51
C VAL A 137 0.48 7.34 -10.14
N ARG A 138 0.42 8.16 -9.09
CA ARG A 138 0.10 7.69 -7.73
C ARG A 138 -1.24 6.96 -7.68
N LYS A 139 -2.25 7.44 -8.41
CA LYS A 139 -3.54 6.77 -8.52
C LYS A 139 -3.44 5.39 -9.17
N VAL A 140 -2.56 5.19 -10.15
CA VAL A 140 -2.34 3.88 -10.77
C VAL A 140 -1.89 2.88 -9.71
N PHE A 141 -0.87 3.21 -8.93
CA PHE A 141 -0.38 2.34 -7.86
C PHE A 141 -1.41 2.15 -6.74
N THR A 142 -2.18 3.19 -6.41
CA THR A 142 -3.27 3.08 -5.42
C THR A 142 -4.32 2.06 -5.87
N ASP A 143 -4.77 2.14 -7.12
CA ASP A 143 -5.76 1.19 -7.65
C ASP A 143 -5.19 -0.24 -7.66
N ILE A 144 -3.93 -0.40 -8.10
CA ILE A 144 -3.22 -1.68 -8.13
C ILE A 144 -3.14 -2.30 -6.73
N VAL A 145 -2.64 -1.57 -5.72
CA VAL A 145 -2.52 -2.07 -4.34
C VAL A 145 -3.87 -2.54 -3.81
N PHE A 146 -4.95 -1.78 -4.00
CA PHE A 146 -6.26 -2.17 -3.49
C PHE A 146 -6.90 -3.35 -4.23
N ASP A 147 -6.61 -3.54 -5.52
CA ASP A 147 -7.02 -4.73 -6.25
C ASP A 147 -6.22 -5.96 -5.82
N ASP A 148 -4.91 -5.81 -5.65
CA ASP A 148 -4.01 -6.86 -5.17
C ASP A 148 -4.33 -7.27 -3.72
N MET A 149 -4.72 -6.36 -2.85
CA MET A 149 -5.18 -6.69 -1.49
C MET A 149 -6.42 -7.59 -1.52
N LYS A 150 -7.30 -7.46 -2.53
CA LYS A 150 -8.45 -8.37 -2.69
C LYS A 150 -7.97 -9.75 -3.12
N ALA A 151 -7.10 -9.83 -4.12
CA ALA A 151 -6.53 -11.11 -4.59
C ALA A 151 -5.75 -11.81 -3.47
N TYR A 152 -4.93 -11.06 -2.73
CA TYR A 152 -4.19 -11.52 -1.56
C TYR A 152 -5.12 -12.11 -0.49
N SER A 153 -6.22 -11.41 -0.17
CA SER A 153 -7.21 -11.90 0.80
C SER A 153 -7.86 -13.20 0.33
N MET A 154 -8.11 -13.37 -0.97
CA MET A 154 -8.63 -14.63 -1.52
C MET A 154 -7.63 -15.79 -1.35
N VAL A 155 -6.34 -15.55 -1.63
CA VAL A 155 -5.27 -16.54 -1.43
C VAL A 155 -5.15 -16.92 0.05
N VAL A 156 -5.08 -15.93 0.94
CA VAL A 156 -4.99 -16.17 2.39
C VAL A 156 -6.23 -16.92 2.90
N ASN A 157 -7.43 -16.53 2.48
CA ASN A 157 -8.65 -17.21 2.92
C ASN A 157 -8.71 -18.67 2.42
N LEU A 158 -8.26 -18.95 1.20
CA LEU A 158 -8.14 -20.32 0.69
C LEU A 158 -7.14 -21.14 1.54
N GLY A 159 -5.94 -20.60 1.76
CA GLY A 159 -4.93 -21.28 2.57
C GLY A 159 -5.35 -21.48 4.03
N LYS A 160 -6.10 -20.54 4.61
CA LYS A 160 -6.72 -20.70 5.94
C LYS A 160 -7.74 -21.83 5.95
N LYS A 161 -8.66 -21.85 4.99
CA LYS A 161 -9.69 -22.90 4.84
C LYS A 161 -9.06 -24.29 4.73
N ARG A 162 -7.90 -24.39 4.10
CA ARG A 162 -7.14 -25.63 3.89
C ARG A 162 -6.07 -25.92 4.94
N GLN A 163 -5.93 -25.07 5.96
CA GLN A 163 -4.91 -25.22 7.02
C GLN A 163 -3.46 -25.28 6.48
N VAL A 164 -3.19 -24.55 5.40
CA VAL A 164 -1.90 -24.52 4.70
C VAL A 164 -0.81 -23.77 5.47
N PHE A 165 -1.22 -22.84 6.31
CA PHE A 165 -0.34 -21.94 7.04
C PHE A 165 -0.12 -22.42 8.47
N ASN A 166 1.09 -22.20 8.97
CA ASN A 166 1.43 -22.33 10.38
C ASN A 166 1.43 -20.93 11.02
N PRO A 167 0.29 -20.45 11.54
CA PRO A 167 0.25 -19.13 12.15
C PRO A 167 1.10 -19.11 13.44
N PRO A 168 1.56 -17.92 13.86
CA PRO A 168 2.16 -17.74 15.17
C PRO A 168 1.21 -18.19 16.29
N PRO A 169 1.73 -18.49 17.50
CA PRO A 169 0.90 -18.88 18.63
C PRO A 169 -0.18 -17.85 18.94
N PRO A 170 -1.35 -18.28 19.46
CA PRO A 170 -2.36 -17.35 19.95
C PRO A 170 -1.79 -16.52 21.11
N ALA A 171 -2.20 -15.26 21.17
CA ALA A 171 -1.79 -14.28 22.16
C ALA A 171 -2.36 -14.60 23.55
N THR A 172 -3.57 -15.16 23.58
CA THR A 172 -4.26 -15.58 24.79
C THR A 172 -4.98 -16.91 24.58
N ALA A 173 -5.50 -17.50 25.66
CA ALA A 173 -6.31 -18.72 25.61
C ALA A 173 -7.76 -18.48 25.10
N ARG A 174 -8.11 -17.25 24.71
CA ARG A 174 -9.47 -16.91 24.27
C ARG A 174 -9.77 -17.49 22.89
N SER A 175 -11.04 -17.82 22.66
CA SER A 175 -11.50 -18.18 21.31
C SER A 175 -11.35 -16.98 20.38
N ASN A 176 -10.85 -17.22 19.16
CA ASN A 176 -10.54 -16.19 18.16
C ASN A 176 -9.56 -15.10 18.66
N SER A 177 -8.64 -15.47 19.56
CA SER A 177 -7.56 -14.59 20.04
C SER A 177 -6.71 -14.07 18.87
N LEU A 178 -6.14 -12.87 19.00
CA LEU A 178 -5.04 -12.44 18.14
C LEU A 178 -3.91 -13.47 18.18
N ASN A 179 -3.10 -13.57 17.13
CA ASN A 179 -1.82 -14.28 17.23
C ASN A 179 -0.68 -13.33 17.63
N MET A 180 0.47 -13.88 18.05
CA MET A 180 1.60 -13.07 18.52
C MET A 180 2.18 -12.12 17.45
N SER A 181 2.09 -12.46 16.16
CA SER A 181 2.48 -11.51 15.10
C SER A 181 1.50 -10.35 14.99
N GLU A 182 0.20 -10.60 15.13
CA GLU A 182 -0.80 -9.53 15.10
C GLU A 182 -0.63 -8.57 16.28
N VAL A 183 -0.34 -9.09 17.48
CA VAL A 183 -0.03 -8.26 18.65
C VAL A 183 1.21 -7.40 18.40
N ALA A 184 2.31 -7.99 17.91
CA ALA A 184 3.54 -7.26 17.62
C ALA A 184 3.31 -6.15 16.59
N THR A 185 2.60 -6.46 15.50
CA THR A 185 2.27 -5.50 14.45
C THR A 185 1.36 -4.37 14.93
N ILE A 186 0.33 -4.68 15.71
CA ILE A 186 -0.55 -3.65 16.31
C ILE A 186 0.26 -2.75 17.26
N TRP A 187 1.24 -3.31 17.97
CA TRP A 187 2.13 -2.56 18.85
C TRP A 187 3.06 -1.61 18.06
N ASP A 188 3.62 -2.07 16.94
CA ASP A 188 4.45 -1.25 16.06
C ASP A 188 3.64 -0.07 15.48
N GLU A 189 2.41 -0.34 15.04
CA GLU A 189 1.46 0.66 14.55
C GLU A 189 1.11 1.68 15.65
N LEU A 190 0.88 1.22 16.88
CA LEU A 190 0.63 2.07 18.04
C LEU A 190 1.82 3.02 18.30
N GLY A 191 3.04 2.48 18.30
CA GLY A 191 4.27 3.26 18.42
C GLY A 191 4.43 4.29 17.30
N ALA A 192 4.10 3.91 16.06
CA ALA A 192 4.10 4.83 14.93
C ALA A 192 3.10 5.98 15.13
N ARG A 193 1.89 5.72 15.65
CA ARG A 193 0.90 6.78 15.94
C ARG A 193 1.35 7.72 17.07
N HIS A 194 2.02 7.19 18.10
CA HIS A 194 2.64 8.02 19.13
C HIS A 194 3.68 8.99 18.54
N LEU A 195 4.54 8.50 17.65
CA LEU A 195 5.51 9.34 16.95
C LEU A 195 4.82 10.37 16.05
N SER A 196 3.76 9.99 15.34
CA SER A 196 3.00 10.92 14.50
C SER A 196 2.34 12.05 15.30
N ILE A 197 1.74 11.75 16.46
CA ILE A 197 1.18 12.79 17.36
C ILE A 197 2.26 13.78 17.76
N MET A 198 3.39 13.24 18.23
CA MET A 198 4.53 14.04 18.65
C MET A 198 5.00 14.99 17.54
N ASN A 199 5.19 14.47 16.32
CA ASN A 199 5.63 15.25 15.17
C ASN A 199 4.59 16.31 14.77
N LEU A 200 3.32 15.92 14.62
CA LEU A 200 2.25 16.83 14.20
C LEU A 200 2.00 17.94 15.21
N GLU A 201 2.00 17.66 16.51
CA GLU A 201 1.86 18.68 17.56
C GLU A 201 3.06 19.65 17.59
N THR A 202 4.28 19.12 17.44
CA THR A 202 5.47 19.98 17.33
C THR A 202 5.38 20.91 16.12
N TYR A 203 4.95 20.40 14.96
CA TYR A 203 4.84 21.22 13.76
C TYR A 203 3.70 22.23 13.85
N LEU A 204 2.56 21.86 14.41
CA LEU A 204 1.45 22.78 14.69
C LEU A 204 1.85 23.93 15.62
N ALA A 205 2.77 23.68 16.55
CA ALA A 205 3.32 24.72 17.42
C ALA A 205 4.44 25.55 16.75
N ASN A 206 5.02 25.08 15.65
CA ASN A 206 6.14 25.74 14.96
C ASN A 206 5.70 26.62 13.79
N THR A 207 4.62 26.28 13.09
CA THR A 207 4.17 27.00 11.90
C THR A 207 3.09 28.03 12.20
N ASN A 208 3.11 29.15 11.45
CA ASN A 208 2.02 30.13 11.41
C ASN A 208 1.24 30.07 10.09
N ASP A 209 1.58 29.15 9.19
CA ASP A 209 0.95 29.02 7.89
C ASP A 209 -0.46 28.42 8.03
N PRO A 210 -1.53 29.17 7.69
CA PRO A 210 -2.90 28.74 7.96
C PRO A 210 -3.30 27.50 7.15
N GLU A 211 -2.74 27.30 5.96
CA GLU A 211 -3.05 26.15 5.13
C GLU A 211 -2.33 24.90 5.61
N LEU A 212 -1.04 25.02 5.97
CA LEU A 212 -0.30 23.92 6.58
C LEU A 212 -0.92 23.53 7.92
N ILE A 213 -1.30 24.49 8.77
CA ILE A 213 -2.03 24.23 10.03
C ILE A 213 -3.29 23.41 9.78
N ARG A 214 -4.07 23.75 8.73
CA ARG A 214 -5.28 23.00 8.38
C ARG A 214 -4.95 21.55 8.03
N VAL A 215 -3.94 21.31 7.19
CA VAL A 215 -3.57 19.96 6.77
C VAL A 215 -2.99 19.15 7.94
N LEU A 216 -2.14 19.74 8.78
CA LEU A 216 -1.61 19.11 9.99
C LEU A 216 -2.73 18.73 10.98
N LYS A 217 -3.76 19.58 11.12
CA LYS A 217 -4.93 19.27 11.96
C LYS A 217 -5.72 18.08 11.42
N ILE A 218 -5.87 17.95 10.10
CA ILE A 218 -6.50 16.77 9.48
C ILE A 218 -5.68 15.52 9.82
N GLY A 219 -4.36 15.55 9.61
CA GLY A 219 -3.49 14.43 9.97
C GLY A 219 -3.63 14.02 11.44
N LEU A 220 -3.65 14.99 12.36
CA LEU A 220 -3.74 14.70 13.79
C LEU A 220 -5.12 14.17 14.18
N LYS A 221 -6.19 14.88 13.79
CA LYS A 221 -7.55 14.64 14.29
C LYS A 221 -8.31 13.57 13.53
N ASP A 222 -8.10 13.49 12.21
CA ASP A 222 -8.92 12.66 11.33
C ASP A 222 -8.20 11.37 10.93
N VAL A 223 -6.87 11.32 11.10
CA VAL A 223 -6.04 10.13 10.76
C VAL A 223 -5.45 9.50 12.02
N VAL A 224 -4.51 10.20 12.68
CA VAL A 224 -3.66 9.58 13.70
C VAL A 224 -4.40 9.24 14.99
N LEU A 225 -5.22 10.17 15.53
CA LEU A 225 -5.94 9.93 16.78
C LEU A 225 -7.01 8.82 16.65
N PRO A 226 -7.84 8.77 15.60
CA PRO A 226 -8.78 7.66 15.41
C PRO A 226 -8.09 6.31 15.21
N GLN A 227 -6.98 6.26 14.47
CA GLN A 227 -6.20 5.03 14.33
C GLN A 227 -5.62 4.56 15.67
N LEU A 228 -5.06 5.49 16.46
CA LEU A 228 -4.53 5.20 17.80
C LEU A 228 -5.61 4.60 18.70
N GLU A 229 -6.79 5.21 18.76
CA GLU A 229 -7.89 4.73 19.59
C GLU A 229 -8.32 3.32 19.20
N ARG A 230 -8.43 3.02 17.90
CA ARG A 230 -8.76 1.67 17.42
C ARG A 230 -7.70 0.64 17.82
N LEU A 231 -6.41 0.97 17.69
CA LEU A 231 -5.30 0.09 18.09
C LEU A 231 -5.31 -0.17 19.60
N GLU A 232 -5.48 0.88 20.41
CA GLU A 232 -5.56 0.76 21.88
C GLU A 232 -6.74 -0.12 22.31
N ASN A 233 -7.90 0.06 21.69
CA ASN A 233 -9.09 -0.71 22.03
C ASN A 233 -8.90 -2.19 21.71
N ILE A 234 -8.32 -2.53 20.56
CA ILE A 234 -8.02 -3.93 20.22
C ILE A 234 -7.06 -4.56 21.23
N LEU A 235 -5.98 -3.87 21.61
CA LEU A 235 -5.04 -4.40 22.61
C LEU A 235 -5.71 -4.58 23.98
N LYS A 236 -6.50 -3.61 24.44
CA LYS A 236 -7.24 -3.70 25.71
C LYS A 236 -8.27 -4.82 25.69
N ASP A 237 -9.01 -4.95 24.59
CA ASP A 237 -10.01 -6.00 24.40
C ASP A 237 -9.36 -7.38 24.43
N GLU A 238 -8.15 -7.52 23.89
CA GLU A 238 -7.36 -8.76 23.98
C GLU A 238 -6.78 -8.99 25.40
N GLY A 239 -6.73 -7.96 26.25
CA GLY A 239 -6.26 -8.03 27.63
C GLY A 239 -4.84 -7.50 27.86
N PHE A 240 -4.26 -6.81 26.89
CA PHE A 240 -2.94 -6.19 27.02
C PHE A 240 -3.01 -4.80 27.65
N THR A 241 -2.01 -4.48 28.47
CA THR A 241 -1.79 -3.12 28.95
C THR A 241 -1.22 -2.27 27.82
N VAL A 242 -1.89 -1.15 27.52
CA VAL A 242 -1.40 -0.17 26.54
C VAL A 242 -0.45 0.84 27.21
N PRO A 243 0.64 1.25 26.53
CA PRO A 243 1.55 2.27 27.06
C PRO A 243 0.85 3.63 27.15
N ALA A 244 1.34 4.48 28.04
CA ALA A 244 0.84 5.85 28.16
C ALA A 244 1.07 6.63 26.86
N ARG A 245 0.09 7.45 26.48
CA ARG A 245 0.21 8.34 25.31
C ARG A 245 1.32 9.38 25.55
N PRO A 246 1.99 9.85 24.48
CA PRO A 246 2.99 10.92 24.59
C PRO A 246 2.45 12.17 25.27
N VAL A 247 3.35 12.90 25.95
CA VAL A 247 3.03 14.20 26.55
C VAL A 247 2.60 15.18 25.46
N ARG A 248 1.48 15.88 25.68
CA ARG A 248 0.98 16.92 24.78
C ARG A 248 1.99 18.05 24.66
N ARG A 249 2.39 18.37 23.43
CA ARG A 249 3.34 19.46 23.12
C ARG A 249 2.65 20.77 22.76
N MET A 250 1.35 20.71 22.44
CA MET A 250 0.52 21.89 22.20
C MET A 250 0.44 22.76 23.47
N GLY A 251 0.57 24.08 23.31
CA GLY A 251 0.35 25.05 24.41
C GLY A 251 1.50 25.15 25.43
N GLN A 252 2.65 24.53 25.19
CA GLN A 252 3.83 24.63 26.07
C GLN A 252 4.60 25.96 25.93
N GLY A 253 4.10 26.91 25.14
CA GLY A 253 4.69 28.24 24.90
C GLY A 253 4.00 28.95 23.72
N PRO A 254 4.36 30.21 23.41
CA PRO A 254 3.88 30.87 22.20
C PRO A 254 4.37 30.12 20.94
N PRO A 255 3.53 29.97 19.90
CA PRO A 255 3.93 29.36 18.64
C PRO A 255 5.22 29.98 18.06
N GLY A 256 6.10 29.16 17.49
CA GLY A 256 7.37 29.59 16.90
C GLY A 256 8.53 29.85 17.86
N LYS A 257 8.42 29.48 19.16
CA LYS A 257 9.52 29.61 20.15
C LYS A 257 10.00 28.27 20.76
N VAL A 258 9.80 27.15 20.05
CA VAL A 258 10.27 25.83 20.51
C VAL A 258 11.80 25.73 20.34
N SER A 259 12.55 26.36 21.25
CA SER A 259 14.02 26.46 21.23
C SER A 259 14.61 27.14 19.99
N LYS A 260 15.93 27.36 19.94
CA LYS A 260 16.66 28.13 18.90
C LYS A 260 16.62 27.51 17.49
N ILE A 261 15.83 26.47 17.27
CA ILE A 261 15.73 25.73 16.01
C ILE A 261 14.34 25.97 15.42
N ILE A 262 14.27 26.76 14.35
CA ILE A 262 13.04 27.01 13.59
C ILE A 262 13.10 26.13 12.35
N LEU A 263 12.21 25.14 12.24
CA LEU A 263 12.02 24.41 11.00
C LEU A 263 11.20 25.26 10.02
N SER A 264 11.63 25.35 8.78
CA SER A 264 10.83 25.94 7.71
C SER A 264 9.65 25.04 7.36
N ASP A 265 8.57 25.64 6.85
CA ASP A 265 7.39 24.88 6.40
C ASP A 265 7.73 23.87 5.30
N ALA A 266 8.74 24.16 4.47
CA ALA A 266 9.22 23.24 3.44
C ALA A 266 9.90 22.00 4.05
N GLU A 267 10.75 22.18 5.06
CA GLU A 267 11.35 21.06 5.81
C GLU A 267 10.28 20.21 6.50
N VAL A 268 9.29 20.85 7.13
CA VAL A 268 8.15 20.15 7.76
C VAL A 268 7.40 19.30 6.74
N VAL A 269 7.06 19.87 5.58
CA VAL A 269 6.37 19.14 4.51
C VAL A 269 7.20 17.95 4.04
N GLN A 270 8.51 18.10 3.82
CA GLN A 270 9.37 17.01 3.37
C GLN A 270 9.50 15.89 4.41
N ILE A 271 9.70 16.24 5.68
CA ILE A 271 9.77 15.25 6.77
C ILE A 271 8.45 14.46 6.85
N LEU A 272 7.31 15.14 6.74
CA LEU A 272 6.01 14.48 6.79
C LEU A 272 5.76 13.60 5.56
N LEU A 273 6.13 14.04 4.36
CA LEU A 273 6.03 13.21 3.16
C LEU A 273 6.89 11.94 3.29
N ALA A 274 8.11 12.04 3.83
CA ALA A 274 8.95 10.87 4.11
C ALA A 274 8.32 9.94 5.15
N ALA A 275 7.76 10.50 6.23
CA ALA A 275 7.07 9.71 7.25
C ALA A 275 5.83 8.96 6.68
N MET A 276 5.05 9.61 5.81
CA MET A 276 3.91 8.98 5.14
C MET A 276 4.31 7.79 4.28
N GLN A 277 5.46 7.85 3.60
CA GLN A 277 5.98 6.69 2.85
C GLN A 277 6.26 5.51 3.79
N VAL A 278 6.81 5.78 4.98
CA VAL A 278 7.01 4.74 6.01
C VAL A 278 5.67 4.18 6.48
N TYR A 279 4.67 5.02 6.74
CA TYR A 279 3.36 4.59 7.25
C TYR A 279 2.56 3.78 6.22
N ILE A 280 2.61 4.13 4.93
CA ILE A 280 2.02 3.31 3.86
C ILE A 280 2.60 1.90 3.88
N ASN A 281 3.93 1.79 3.95
CA ASN A 281 4.60 0.49 4.01
C ASN A 281 4.27 -0.28 5.28
N LEU A 282 4.18 0.42 6.42
CA LEU A 282 3.79 -0.17 7.68
C LEU A 282 2.38 -0.77 7.58
N HIS A 283 1.38 -0.01 7.14
CA HIS A 283 0.01 -0.50 6.99
C HIS A 283 -0.12 -1.69 6.02
N ILE A 284 0.66 -1.70 4.94
CA ILE A 284 0.68 -2.83 3.99
C ILE A 284 1.32 -4.07 4.61
N THR A 285 2.41 -3.90 5.35
CA THR A 285 3.05 -4.98 6.10
C THR A 285 2.05 -5.54 7.11
N SER A 286 1.42 -4.67 7.88
CA SER A 286 0.42 -5.02 8.88
C SER A 286 -0.78 -5.76 8.29
N PHE A 287 -1.26 -5.33 7.13
CA PHE A 287 -2.29 -6.03 6.38
C PHE A 287 -1.84 -7.43 5.94
N SER A 288 -0.61 -7.57 5.47
CA SER A 288 -0.11 -8.83 4.90
C SER A 288 0.16 -9.88 6.00
N VAL A 289 0.59 -9.47 7.19
CA VAL A 289 0.85 -10.41 8.29
C VAL A 289 -0.41 -10.77 9.09
N ALA A 290 -1.47 -9.96 9.00
CA ALA A 290 -2.70 -10.20 9.74
C ALA A 290 -3.45 -11.45 9.24
N TYR A 291 -3.69 -12.38 10.16
CA TYR A 291 -4.33 -13.66 9.88
C TYR A 291 -5.86 -13.56 10.02
N ARG A 292 -6.32 -12.77 10.99
CA ARG A 292 -7.71 -12.41 11.23
C ARG A 292 -8.20 -11.39 10.19
N GLU A 293 -9.41 -11.64 9.68
CA GLU A 293 -9.97 -10.83 8.59
C GLU A 293 -10.38 -9.42 9.05
N ASP A 294 -10.90 -9.28 10.26
CA ASP A 294 -11.22 -7.98 10.87
C ASP A 294 -9.97 -7.12 11.04
N ILE A 295 -8.85 -7.73 11.45
CA ILE A 295 -7.55 -7.05 11.59
C ILE A 295 -6.99 -6.64 10.23
N ARG A 296 -7.02 -7.53 9.21
CA ARG A 296 -6.68 -7.14 7.83
C ARG A 296 -7.51 -5.96 7.34
N ASN A 297 -8.83 -6.03 7.51
CA ASN A 297 -9.72 -4.96 7.05
C ASN A 297 -9.47 -3.64 7.79
N MET A 298 -9.09 -3.68 9.07
CA MET A 298 -8.64 -2.49 9.79
C MET A 298 -7.40 -1.86 9.12
N PHE A 299 -6.33 -2.61 8.89
CA PHE A 299 -5.12 -2.07 8.27
C PHE A 299 -5.33 -1.59 6.84
N LYS A 300 -6.21 -2.25 6.08
CA LYS A 300 -6.68 -1.76 4.78
C LYS A 300 -7.38 -0.39 4.91
N SER A 301 -8.20 -0.20 5.93
CA SER A 301 -8.83 1.10 6.19
C SER A 301 -7.81 2.18 6.57
N PHE A 302 -6.79 1.83 7.36
CA PHE A 302 -5.72 2.75 7.74
C PHE A 302 -4.93 3.21 6.53
N LEU A 303 -4.53 2.26 5.66
CA LEU A 303 -3.88 2.57 4.39
C LEU A 303 -4.70 3.53 3.53
N SER A 304 -6.01 3.31 3.41
CA SER A 304 -6.89 4.22 2.66
C SER A 304 -6.85 5.64 3.21
N THR A 305 -7.01 5.80 4.52
CA THR A 305 -6.98 7.12 5.18
C THR A 305 -5.60 7.79 5.07
N GLU A 306 -4.52 7.01 5.15
CA GLU A 306 -3.14 7.52 5.01
C GLU A 306 -2.89 8.01 3.57
N ILE A 307 -3.36 7.29 2.56
CA ILE A 307 -3.25 7.70 1.14
C ILE A 307 -4.06 8.98 0.87
N GLU A 308 -5.27 9.09 1.42
CA GLU A 308 -6.07 10.32 1.32
C GLU A 308 -5.38 11.51 1.97
N TYR A 309 -4.71 11.30 3.11
CA TYR A 309 -3.94 12.34 3.77
C TYR A 309 -2.67 12.70 2.98
N LEU A 310 -1.95 11.71 2.46
CA LEU A 310 -0.82 11.91 1.55
C LEU A 310 -1.22 12.76 0.34
N GLN A 311 -2.38 12.52 -0.27
CA GLN A 311 -2.87 13.31 -1.40
C GLN A 311 -3.03 14.80 -1.03
N LYS A 312 -3.54 15.10 0.17
CA LYS A 312 -3.67 16.50 0.65
C LYS A 312 -2.31 17.16 0.86
N MET A 313 -1.36 16.43 1.45
CA MET A 313 0.02 16.93 1.64
C MET A 313 0.76 17.11 0.32
N MET A 314 0.62 16.18 -0.63
CA MET A 314 1.18 16.27 -1.97
C MET A 314 0.60 17.46 -2.75
N ALA A 315 -0.70 17.72 -2.63
CA ALA A 315 -1.33 18.90 -3.25
C ALA A 315 -0.73 20.21 -2.69
N LEU A 316 -0.57 20.30 -1.37
CA LEU A 316 0.07 21.44 -0.71
C LEU A 316 1.53 21.63 -1.16
N ALA A 317 2.30 20.54 -1.17
CA ALA A 317 3.70 20.54 -1.61
C ALA A 317 3.83 20.96 -3.08
N SER A 318 2.91 20.51 -3.94
CA SER A 318 2.89 20.89 -5.35
C SER A 318 2.63 22.38 -5.55
N GLN A 319 1.66 22.95 -4.83
CA GLN A 319 1.34 24.38 -4.89
C GLN A 319 2.52 25.27 -4.46
N ARG A 320 3.37 24.76 -3.57
CA ARG A 320 4.54 25.47 -3.02
C ARG A 320 5.84 25.16 -3.75
N ASN A 321 5.80 24.33 -4.79
CA ASN A 321 7.00 23.81 -5.45
C ASN A 321 8.02 23.21 -4.45
N ALA A 322 7.51 22.51 -3.44
CA ALA A 322 8.29 22.01 -2.30
C ALA A 322 8.77 20.55 -2.49
N PHE A 323 8.66 20.00 -3.70
CA PHE A 323 9.13 18.66 -4.01
C PHE A 323 10.62 18.64 -4.34
N ASN A 324 11.36 17.77 -3.67
CA ASN A 324 12.71 17.39 -4.06
C ASN A 324 12.64 16.19 -5.02
N ASN A 325 12.07 16.41 -6.20
CA ASN A 325 11.89 15.35 -7.18
C ASN A 325 13.23 14.86 -7.72
N PRO A 326 13.36 13.54 -8.02
CA PRO A 326 14.42 13.05 -8.87
C PRO A 326 14.43 13.80 -10.22
N PRO A 327 15.54 13.73 -10.98
CA PRO A 327 15.62 14.33 -12.31
C PRO A 327 14.44 13.90 -13.19
N VAL A 328 13.89 14.88 -13.90
CA VAL A 328 12.90 14.67 -14.95
C VAL A 328 13.53 13.89 -16.09
N VAL A 329 12.81 12.91 -16.63
CA VAL A 329 13.27 12.10 -17.76
C VAL A 329 12.35 12.33 -18.95
N SER A 330 12.92 12.66 -20.10
CA SER A 330 12.19 12.67 -21.37
C SER A 330 12.83 11.68 -22.33
N SER A 331 12.05 10.73 -22.83
CA SER A 331 12.46 9.85 -23.93
C SER A 331 12.11 10.44 -25.31
N LYS A 332 11.20 11.42 -25.35
CA LYS A 332 10.93 12.26 -26.53
C LYS A 332 12.02 13.33 -26.54
N ARG A 333 12.96 13.23 -27.49
CA ARG A 333 14.09 14.16 -27.64
C ARG A 333 13.62 15.62 -27.53
N GLY A 334 14.37 16.42 -26.78
CA GLY A 334 14.47 17.86 -27.02
C GLY A 334 15.18 18.15 -28.32
#